data_AF-A0A6A2WML6-F1
#
_entry.id   AF-A0A6A2WML6-F1
#
_cell.length_a   1.000
_cell.length_b   1.000
_cell.length_c   1.000
_cell.angle_alpha   90.00
_cell.angle_beta   90.00
_cell.angle_gamma   90.00
#
_symmetry.space_group_name_H-M   'P 1'
#
loop_
_entity.id
_entity.type
_entity.pdbx_description
1 polymer ?
#
loop_
_entity_poly.entity_id
_entity_poly.type
_entity_poly.pdbx_seq_one_letter_code
_entity_poly.pdbx_strand_id
1 'polypeptide(L)'
;MVALVAGTPWMRIRVIPEFAPPLIFRCHFRRNFSVRASIDINAPVRVRFAPSPINNIHIGGAQTTLFNYLFARSKGGKLLLRIEVIYLERSSRESKEAILRDLAWLGLDWDEGPGIGGDYGPYRKS
;
A
#
# COMPACT_ATOMS: atom_id res chain seq x y z
N MET A 1 -8.15 36.42 33.70
CA MET A 1 -6.74 36.15 33.36
C MET A 1 -6.71 34.79 32.65
N VAL A 2 -6.76 34.79 31.31
CA VAL A 2 -6.93 33.58 30.49
C VAL A 2 -5.63 33.37 29.70
N ALA A 3 -4.98 32.23 29.88
CA ALA A 3 -3.80 31.86 29.12
C ALA A 3 -4.23 31.28 27.76
N LEU A 4 -3.82 31.93 26.67
CA LEU A 4 -3.92 31.43 25.30
C LEU A 4 -2.78 30.43 25.05
N VAL A 5 -3.09 29.14 24.97
CA VAL A 5 -2.18 28.15 24.39
C VAL A 5 -2.42 28.14 22.87
N ALA A 6 -1.45 28.61 22.12
CA ALA A 6 -1.43 28.58 20.66
C ALA A 6 -1.37 27.13 20.16
N GLY A 7 -2.51 26.58 19.72
CA GLY A 7 -2.62 25.30 19.04
C GLY A 7 -2.77 25.47 17.52
N THR A 8 -2.04 24.69 16.75
CA THR A 8 -1.97 24.71 15.28
C THR A 8 -3.33 24.55 14.57
N PRO A 9 -3.50 25.05 13.33
CA PRO A 9 -4.82 25.33 12.71
C PRO A 9 -5.70 24.13 12.39
N TRP A 10 -5.18 22.91 12.54
CA TRP A 10 -5.81 21.69 12.03
C TRP A 10 -6.29 20.73 13.13
N MET A 11 -6.12 21.06 14.42
CA MET A 11 -6.49 20.17 15.53
C MET A 11 -7.46 20.86 16.50
N ARG A 12 -8.76 20.76 16.22
CA ARG A 12 -9.82 21.28 17.10
C ARG A 12 -10.33 20.14 18.00
N ILE A 13 -9.71 19.95 19.16
CA ILE A 13 -10.18 19.00 20.18
C ILE A 13 -11.33 19.66 20.95
N ARG A 14 -12.56 19.15 20.82
CA ARG A 14 -13.64 19.50 21.74
C ARG A 14 -13.68 18.45 22.85
N VAL A 15 -13.35 18.88 24.07
CA VAL A 15 -13.60 18.09 25.28
C VAL A 15 -15.06 18.30 25.64
N ILE A 16 -15.86 17.23 25.60
CA ILE A 16 -17.25 17.24 26.07
C ILE A 16 -17.21 16.79 27.54
N PRO A 17 -17.83 17.52 28.49
CA PRO A 17 -17.69 17.23 29.91
C PRO A 17 -18.40 15.91 30.27
N GLU A 18 -17.75 15.18 31.16
CA GLU A 18 -18.19 13.91 31.75
C GLU A 18 -19.59 14.01 32.36
N PHE A 19 -20.48 13.13 31.91
CA PHE A 19 -21.64 12.71 32.67
C PHE A 19 -21.73 11.19 32.59
N ALA A 20 -21.31 10.50 33.66
CA ALA A 20 -21.70 9.12 33.93
C ALA A 20 -22.71 9.15 35.09
N PRO A 21 -23.80 8.36 35.04
CA PRO A 21 -23.75 7.04 35.69
C PRO A 21 -24.69 6.00 35.00
N PRO A 22 -25.08 4.86 35.62
CA PRO A 22 -24.32 3.62 35.55
C PRO A 22 -25.12 2.43 34.96
N LEU A 23 -24.38 1.35 34.67
CA LEU A 23 -24.84 -0.03 34.46
C LEU A 23 -25.50 -0.43 33.11
N ILE A 24 -24.83 -1.40 32.49
CA ILE A 24 -25.30 -2.36 31.47
C ILE A 24 -25.63 -1.74 30.11
N PHE A 25 -24.62 -1.61 29.26
CA PHE A 25 -24.64 -2.14 27.89
C PHE A 25 -23.19 -2.23 27.40
N ARG A 26 -22.74 -3.44 27.08
CA ARG A 26 -21.45 -3.71 26.43
C ARG A 26 -21.55 -3.28 24.96
N CYS A 27 -21.67 -1.98 24.72
CA CYS A 27 -21.69 -1.41 23.39
C CYS A 27 -20.29 -1.53 22.80
N HIS A 28 -20.13 -2.43 21.84
CA HIS A 28 -18.95 -2.50 21.00
C HIS A 28 -18.82 -1.15 20.30
N PHE A 29 -17.88 -0.33 20.76
CA PHE A 29 -17.54 0.95 20.14
C PHE A 29 -16.93 0.65 18.75
N ARG A 30 -17.78 0.39 17.76
CA ARG A 30 -17.39 0.37 16.36
C ARG A 30 -17.04 1.80 16.00
N ARG A 31 -15.75 2.10 15.96
CA ARG A 31 -15.27 3.28 15.24
C ARG A 31 -15.71 3.11 13.78
N ASN A 32 -16.67 3.90 13.34
CA ASN A 32 -16.99 4.02 11.92
C ASN A 32 -15.79 4.69 11.24
N PHE A 33 -14.86 3.88 10.75
CA PHE A 33 -13.75 4.37 9.94
C PHE A 33 -14.29 4.58 8.51
N SER A 34 -14.67 5.81 8.17
CA SER A 34 -14.95 6.16 6.78
C SER A 34 -13.64 6.56 6.10
N VAL A 35 -13.09 5.67 5.28
CA VAL A 35 -12.01 6.03 4.36
C VAL A 35 -12.65 6.81 3.21
N ARG A 36 -12.45 8.14 3.19
CA ARG A 36 -12.72 8.93 1.99
C ARG A 36 -11.42 9.00 1.19
N ALA A 37 -11.35 8.27 0.09
CA ALA A 37 -10.31 8.49 -0.90
C ALA A 37 -10.68 9.75 -1.70
N SER A 38 -9.92 10.82 -1.57
CA SER A 38 -10.01 11.94 -2.49
C SER A 38 -9.41 11.49 -3.83
N ILE A 39 -10.26 11.26 -4.83
CA ILE A 39 -9.80 10.91 -6.16
C ILE A 39 -9.38 12.19 -6.87
N ASP A 40 -8.09 12.34 -7.15
CA ASP A 40 -7.63 13.37 -8.08
C ASP A 40 -7.84 12.81 -9.48
N ILE A 41 -8.86 13.32 -10.18
CA ILE A 41 -9.24 12.86 -11.52
C ILE A 41 -8.15 13.08 -12.57
N ASN A 42 -7.17 13.95 -12.30
CA ASN A 42 -6.08 14.26 -13.22
C ASN A 42 -4.78 13.49 -12.89
N ALA A 43 -4.69 12.83 -11.74
CA ALA A 43 -3.48 12.08 -11.41
C ALA A 43 -3.41 10.77 -12.23
N PRO A 44 -2.27 10.47 -12.88
CA PRO A 44 -2.13 9.22 -13.63
C PRO A 44 -2.23 8.02 -12.68
N VAL A 45 -2.98 7.00 -13.07
CA VAL A 45 -3.16 5.78 -12.29
C VAL A 45 -1.84 5.03 -12.18
N ARG A 46 -1.43 4.72 -10.95
CA ARG A 46 -0.20 4.00 -10.64
C ARG A 46 -0.50 2.91 -9.62
N VAL A 47 -0.19 1.67 -9.97
CA VAL A 47 -0.38 0.51 -9.11
C VAL A 47 0.94 -0.21 -8.91
N ARG A 48 1.10 -0.86 -7.76
CA ARG A 48 2.32 -1.62 -7.46
C ARG A 48 2.01 -3.06 -7.10
N PHE A 49 2.87 -3.96 -7.56
CA PHE A 49 3.01 -5.29 -7.01
C PHE A 49 4.28 -5.33 -6.15
N ALA A 50 4.13 -5.75 -4.89
CA ALA A 50 5.20 -5.71 -3.90
C ALA A 50 5.48 -7.10 -3.29
N PRO A 51 6.12 -8.02 -4.04
CA PRO A 51 6.41 -9.36 -3.54
C PRO A 51 7.59 -9.35 -2.56
N SER A 52 7.52 -10.25 -1.57
CA SER A 52 8.65 -10.59 -0.71
C SER A 52 9.42 -11.77 -1.32
N PRO A 53 10.76 -11.70 -1.48
CA PRO A 53 11.55 -12.70 -2.19
C PRO A 53 11.88 -13.92 -1.30
N ILE A 54 10.86 -14.57 -0.73
CA ILE A 54 11.01 -15.74 0.14
C ILE A 54 10.88 -17.03 -0.66
N ASN A 55 9.96 -17.06 -1.63
CA ASN A 55 9.66 -18.20 -2.48
C ASN A 55 9.15 -17.72 -3.86
N ASN A 56 8.80 -18.68 -4.71
CA ASN A 56 8.19 -18.40 -6.02
C ASN A 56 6.81 -17.74 -5.88
N ILE A 57 6.32 -17.13 -6.96
CA ILE A 57 4.98 -16.55 -6.96
C ILE A 57 3.95 -17.66 -6.78
N HIS A 58 3.14 -17.53 -5.72
CA HIS A 58 1.93 -18.34 -5.56
C HIS A 58 0.78 -17.78 -6.41
N ILE A 59 -0.24 -18.60 -6.66
CA ILE A 59 -1.39 -18.24 -7.53
C ILE A 59 -2.06 -16.93 -7.12
N GLY A 60 -2.19 -16.64 -5.83
CA GLY A 60 -2.78 -15.39 -5.32
C GLY A 60 -1.95 -14.15 -5.66
N GLY A 61 -0.62 -14.26 -5.63
CA GLY A 61 0.30 -13.22 -6.08
C GLY A 61 0.21 -12.98 -7.58
N ALA A 62 0.13 -14.06 -8.36
CA ALA A 62 -0.06 -13.98 -9.82
C ALA A 62 -1.39 -13.29 -10.17
N GLN A 63 -2.49 -13.70 -9.53
CA GLN A 63 -3.82 -13.08 -9.71
C GLN A 63 -3.81 -11.60 -9.35
N THR A 64 -3.21 -11.24 -8.20
CA THR A 64 -3.11 -9.85 -7.77
C THR A 64 -2.33 -9.01 -8.77
N THR A 65 -1.22 -9.55 -9.30
CA THR A 65 -0.42 -8.85 -10.30
C THR A 65 -1.17 -8.69 -11.62
N LEU A 66 -1.89 -9.73 -12.05
CA LEU A 66 -2.73 -9.69 -13.25
C LEU A 66 -3.82 -8.62 -13.12
N PHE A 67 -4.52 -8.55 -11.98
CA PHE A 67 -5.54 -7.51 -11.76
C PHE A 67 -4.95 -6.11 -11.79
N ASN A 68 -3.80 -5.90 -11.13
CA ASN A 68 -3.10 -4.63 -11.17
C ASN A 68 -2.68 -4.25 -12.60
N TYR A 69 -2.13 -5.22 -13.34
CA TYR A 69 -1.72 -5.03 -14.72
C TYR A 69 -2.90 -4.61 -15.60
N LEU A 70 -3.99 -5.38 -15.59
CA LEU A 70 -5.19 -5.07 -16.37
C LEU A 70 -5.81 -3.74 -15.96
N PHE A 71 -5.86 -3.45 -14.66
CA PHE A 71 -6.38 -2.18 -14.15
C PHE A 71 -5.55 -0.99 -14.65
N ALA A 72 -4.21 -1.07 -14.54
CA ALA A 72 -3.31 -0.04 -15.04
C ALA A 72 -3.51 0.17 -16.54
N ARG A 73 -3.47 -0.90 -17.35
CA ARG A 73 -3.62 -0.81 -18.81
C ARG A 73 -4.98 -0.26 -19.21
N SER A 74 -6.06 -0.64 -18.53
CA SER A 74 -7.42 -0.11 -18.80
C SER A 74 -7.56 1.39 -18.56
N LYS A 75 -6.69 1.98 -17.73
CA LYS A 75 -6.69 3.40 -17.37
C LYS A 75 -5.53 4.18 -17.98
N GLY A 76 -4.73 3.56 -18.87
CA GLY A 76 -3.50 4.18 -19.38
C GLY A 76 -2.47 4.48 -18.29
N GLY A 77 -2.56 3.78 -17.17
CA GLY A 77 -1.68 3.92 -16.01
C GLY A 77 -0.41 3.08 -16.12
N LYS A 78 0.37 3.07 -15.03
CA LYS A 78 1.63 2.33 -14.92
C LYS A 78 1.58 1.24 -13.85
N LEU A 79 2.16 0.09 -14.15
CA LEU A 79 2.42 -0.99 -13.19
C LEU A 79 3.86 -0.89 -12.69
N LEU A 80 4.01 -0.86 -11.36
CA LEU A 80 5.29 -0.83 -10.68
C LEU A 80 5.58 -2.19 -10.03
N LEU A 81 6.81 -2.68 -10.18
CA LEU A 81 7.31 -3.83 -9.43
C LEU A 81 8.31 -3.39 -8.36
N ARG A 82 8.03 -3.73 -7.10
CA ARG A 82 8.90 -3.38 -5.96
C ARG A 82 9.20 -4.56 -5.08
N ILE A 83 10.47 -4.89 -4.92
CA ILE A 83 10.88 -6.07 -4.16
C ILE A 83 11.14 -5.67 -2.71
N GLU A 84 10.38 -6.27 -1.78
CA GLU A 84 10.43 -5.95 -0.36
C GLU A 84 11.24 -7.00 0.41
N VAL A 85 12.49 -6.68 0.75
CA VAL A 85 13.32 -7.53 1.61
C VAL A 85 13.07 -7.13 3.06
N ILE A 86 12.27 -7.92 3.77
CA ILE A 86 11.96 -7.67 5.20
C ILE A 86 12.95 -8.44 6.10
N TYR A 87 13.42 -9.61 5.65
CA TYR A 87 14.34 -10.47 6.39
C TYR A 87 15.39 -11.05 5.45
N LEU A 88 16.66 -10.65 5.65
CA LEU A 88 17.79 -11.09 4.80
C LEU A 88 17.95 -12.61 4.80
N GLU A 89 17.79 -13.26 5.95
CA GLU A 89 17.95 -14.71 6.10
C GLU A 89 16.92 -15.53 5.31
N ARG A 90 15.72 -14.97 5.10
CA ARG A 90 14.66 -15.61 4.33
C ARG A 90 14.62 -15.16 2.88
N SER A 91 15.35 -14.10 2.53
CA SER A 91 15.39 -13.57 1.17
C SER A 91 16.55 -14.17 0.39
N SER A 92 16.26 -14.89 -0.69
CA SER A 92 17.31 -15.40 -1.57
C SER A 92 17.32 -14.64 -2.90
N ARG A 93 18.50 -14.54 -3.53
CA ARG A 93 18.62 -13.97 -4.89
C ARG A 93 17.89 -14.86 -5.90
N GLU A 94 17.93 -16.17 -5.69
CA GLU A 94 17.25 -17.17 -6.54
C GLU A 94 15.73 -16.98 -6.53
N SER A 95 15.11 -16.78 -5.36
CA SER A 95 13.68 -16.51 -5.24
C SER A 95 13.30 -15.20 -5.92
N LYS A 96 14.16 -14.17 -5.79
CA LYS A 96 13.98 -12.89 -6.48
C LYS A 96 13.95 -13.08 -8.00
N GLU A 97 14.88 -13.85 -8.55
CA GLU A 97 14.96 -14.13 -9.98
C GLU A 97 13.82 -15.04 -10.44
N ALA A 98 13.41 -16.00 -9.63
CA ALA A 98 12.25 -16.85 -9.91
C ALA A 98 10.98 -16.00 -10.06
N ILE A 99 10.73 -15.06 -9.14
CA ILE A 99 9.62 -14.11 -9.23
C ILE A 99 9.65 -13.32 -10.56
N LEU A 100 10.82 -12.81 -10.96
CA LEU A 100 10.95 -12.05 -12.21
C LEU A 100 10.69 -12.93 -13.45
N ARG A 101 11.18 -14.18 -13.43
CA ARG A 101 10.94 -15.15 -14.51
C ARG A 101 9.47 -15.55 -14.59
N ASP A 102 8.82 -15.79 -13.45
CA ASP A 102 7.40 -16.15 -13.38
C ASP A 102 6.53 -15.02 -13.96
N LEU A 103 6.82 -13.77 -13.60
CA LEU A 103 6.10 -12.61 -14.15
C LEU A 103 6.32 -12.44 -15.66
N ALA A 104 7.56 -12.63 -16.13
CA ALA A 104 7.87 -12.59 -17.55
C ALA A 104 7.19 -13.72 -18.32
N TRP A 105 7.13 -14.93 -17.75
CA TRP A 105 6.44 -16.09 -18.33
C TRP A 105 4.93 -15.85 -18.44
N LEU A 106 4.33 -15.16 -17.46
CA LEU A 106 2.93 -14.74 -17.49
C LEU A 106 2.65 -13.57 -18.46
N GLY A 107 3.69 -12.95 -19.06
CA GLY A 107 3.56 -11.76 -19.90
C GLY A 107 3.13 -10.51 -19.13
N LEU A 108 3.46 -10.45 -17.83
CA LEU A 108 3.11 -9.32 -16.94
C LEU A 108 4.29 -8.36 -16.83
N ASP A 109 4.49 -7.56 -17.87
CA ASP A 109 5.54 -6.54 -17.91
C ASP A 109 5.20 -5.37 -16.97
N TRP A 110 6.20 -4.90 -16.24
CA TRP A 110 6.11 -3.70 -15.40
C TRP A 110 6.78 -2.51 -16.09
N ASP A 111 6.24 -1.30 -15.88
CA ASP A 111 6.77 -0.08 -16.48
C ASP A 111 7.91 0.53 -15.65
N GLU A 112 7.91 0.27 -14.34
CA GLU A 112 8.96 0.71 -13.41
C GLU A 112 9.30 -0.40 -12.43
N GLY A 113 10.58 -0.62 -12.15
CA GLY A 113 10.99 -1.70 -11.25
C GLY A 113 12.44 -2.15 -11.39
N PRO A 114 12.82 -3.26 -10.75
CA PRO A 114 14.14 -3.84 -10.87
C PRO A 114 14.44 -4.21 -12.33
N GLY A 115 15.63 -3.86 -12.83
CA GLY A 115 16.07 -4.11 -14.20
C GLY A 115 15.68 -3.01 -15.21
N ILE A 116 14.53 -2.36 -15.01
CA ILE A 116 14.03 -1.28 -15.90
C ILE A 116 14.38 0.11 -15.35
N GLY A 117 14.41 0.26 -14.02
CA GLY A 117 14.55 1.56 -13.36
C GLY A 117 13.21 2.29 -13.28
N GLY A 118 13.27 3.62 -13.30
CA GLY A 118 12.12 4.51 -13.18
C GLY A 118 12.41 5.69 -12.27
N ASP A 119 11.53 6.70 -12.31
CA ASP A 119 11.74 8.00 -11.67
C ASP A 119 11.76 7.93 -10.13
N TYR A 120 11.23 6.85 -9.55
CA TYR A 120 11.04 6.68 -8.10
C TYR A 120 11.92 5.56 -7.51
N GLY A 121 13.04 5.26 -8.15
CA GLY A 121 14.02 4.31 -7.63
C GLY A 121 14.59 4.74 -6.25
N PRO A 122 15.12 3.80 -5.46
CA PRO A 122 15.30 2.38 -5.77
C PRO A 122 14.05 1.52 -5.51
N TYR A 123 13.73 0.62 -6.46
CA TYR A 123 12.60 -0.32 -6.39
C TYR A 123 12.91 -1.59 -5.57
N ARG A 124 13.94 -1.53 -4.72
CA ARG A 124 14.29 -2.56 -3.74
C ARG A 124 14.29 -1.91 -2.37
N LYS A 125 13.48 -2.42 -1.45
CA LYS A 125 13.58 -2.08 -0.03
C LYS A 125 14.55 -3.08 0.60
N SER A 126 15.63 -2.58 1.22
CA SER A 126 16.57 -3.36 2.02
C SER A 126 16.33 -3.12 3.50
#